data_AF-A0A7Y5CNN1-F1
#
_entry.id   AF-A0A7Y5CNN1-F1
#
_cell.length_a   1.000
_cell.length_b   1.000
_cell.length_c   1.000
_cell.angle_alpha   90.00
_cell.angle_beta   90.00
_cell.angle_gamma   90.00
#
_symmetry.space_group_name_H-M   'P 1'
#
loop_
_entity.id
_entity.type
_entity.pdbx_description
1 polymer ?
#
loop_
_entity_poly.entity_id
_entity_poly.type
_entity_poly.pdbx_seq_one_letter_code
_entity_poly.pdbx_strand_id
1 'polypeptide(L)'
;MSTLSIRLPDDLKAKAILLAKKKNMSLNELVKYWLQTAVVQEETMAWMETRLHGKNPEQLLAAFGQFLENAKPGSEPTLAEIQQAQHE
;
A
#
# COMPACT_ATOMS: atom_id res chain seq x y z
N MET A 1 -1.73 3.46 22.67
CA MET A 1 -0.72 2.64 21.96
C MET A 1 -0.59 1.31 22.67
N SER A 2 -0.48 0.22 21.94
CA SER A 2 -0.30 -1.13 22.49
C SER A 2 1.17 -1.57 22.33
N THR A 3 1.72 -2.25 23.33
CA THR A 3 3.10 -2.74 23.30
C THR A 3 3.14 -4.18 22.80
N LEU A 4 3.98 -4.46 21.79
CA LEU A 4 4.25 -5.81 21.30
C LEU A 4 5.64 -6.27 21.78
N SER A 5 5.71 -7.40 22.47
CA SER A 5 6.97 -8.06 22.81
C SER A 5 7.17 -9.27 21.91
N ILE A 6 8.30 -9.30 21.19
CA ILE A 6 8.65 -10.36 20.24
C ILE A 6 10.03 -10.92 20.55
N ARG A 7 10.15 -12.24 20.49
CA ARG A 7 11.44 -12.95 20.59
C ARG A 7 11.96 -13.21 19.18
N LEU A 8 13.19 -12.80 18.94
CA LEU A 8 13.88 -12.96 17.68
C LEU A 8 15.21 -13.69 17.93
N PRO A 9 15.66 -14.57 17.03
CA PRO A 9 17.03 -15.06 17.05
C PRO A 9 18.03 -13.89 17.01
N ASP A 10 19.14 -14.01 17.74
CA ASP A 10 20.11 -12.91 17.88
C ASP A 10 20.71 -12.48 16.53
N ASP A 11 21.00 -13.43 15.64
CA ASP A 11 21.48 -13.16 14.29
C ASP A 11 20.47 -12.33 13.47
N LEU A 12 19.18 -12.68 13.55
CA LEU A 12 18.13 -11.94 12.86
C LEU A 12 17.99 -10.52 13.41
N LYS A 13 18.07 -10.37 14.74
CA LYS A 13 18.06 -9.05 15.39
C LYS A 13 19.24 -8.19 14.93
N ALA A 14 20.44 -8.74 14.85
CA ALA A 14 21.62 -8.03 14.38
C ALA A 14 21.45 -7.56 12.93
N LYS A 15 20.98 -8.44 12.05
CA LYS A 15 20.69 -8.10 10.64
C LYS A 15 19.62 -7.03 10.51
N ALA A 16 18.54 -7.11 11.30
CA ALA A 16 17.47 -6.12 11.29
C ALA A 16 17.96 -4.75 11.78
N ILE A 17 18.81 -4.69 12.81
CA ILE A 17 19.42 -3.44 13.28
C ILE A 17 20.30 -2.81 12.19
N LEU A 18 21.11 -3.61 11.48
CA LEU A 18 21.93 -3.12 10.37
C LEU A 18 21.05 -2.57 9.23
N LEU A 19 19.97 -3.28 8.90
CA LEU A 19 19.01 -2.83 7.89
C LEU A 19 18.32 -1.52 8.29
N ALA A 20 17.91 -1.39 9.56
CA ALA A 20 17.30 -0.18 10.10
C ALA A 20 18.27 1.01 9.99
N LYS A 21 19.53 0.83 10.39
CA LYS A 21 20.59 1.84 10.25
C LYS A 21 20.78 2.27 8.80
N LYS A 22 20.83 1.32 7.85
CA LYS A 22 20.95 1.62 6.42
C LYS A 22 19.80 2.47 5.89
N LYS A 23 18.60 2.30 6.45
CA LYS A 23 17.40 3.07 6.10
C LYS A 23 17.18 4.32 6.98
N ASN A 24 18.17 4.70 7.80
CA ASN A 24 18.11 5.83 8.73
C ASN A 24 16.88 5.79 9.65
N MET A 25 16.56 4.60 10.18
CA MET A 25 15.43 4.39 11.09
C MET A 25 15.84 3.52 12.29
N SER A 26 15.07 3.59 13.37
CA SER A 26 15.20 2.67 14.52
C SER A 26 14.66 1.28 14.19
N LEU A 27 15.08 0.27 14.96
CA LEU A 27 14.55 -1.09 14.83
C LEU A 27 13.03 -1.13 15.03
N ASN A 28 12.50 -0.34 15.96
CA ASN A 28 11.07 -0.27 16.24
C ASN A 28 10.29 0.31 15.06
N GLU A 29 10.81 1.37 14.43
CA GLU A 29 10.21 1.97 13.24
C GLU A 29 10.24 1.00 12.06
N LEU A 30 11.36 0.29 11.87
CA LEU A 30 11.48 -0.74 10.83
C LEU A 30 10.44 -1.85 11.03
N VAL A 31 10.30 -2.36 12.26
CA VAL A 31 9.31 -3.41 12.58
C VAL A 31 7.89 -2.90 12.36
N LYS A 32 7.58 -1.67 12.79
CA LYS A 32 6.26 -1.05 12.57
C LYS A 32 5.94 -0.93 11.08
N TYR A 33 6.89 -0.41 10.29
CA TYR A 33 6.74 -0.25 8.85
C TYR A 33 6.50 -1.59 8.15
N TRP A 34 7.29 -2.60 8.51
CA TRP A 34 7.17 -3.92 7.93
C TRP A 34 5.84 -4.59 8.29
N LEU A 35 5.41 -4.49 9.56
CA LEU A 35 4.11 -5.01 9.99
C LEU A 35 2.96 -4.32 9.26
N GLN A 36 3.01 -3.00 9.12
CA GLN A 36 2.00 -2.24 8.38
C GLN A 36 1.95 -2.67 6.91
N THR A 37 3.11 -2.84 6.28
CA THR A 37 3.20 -3.28 4.88
C THR A 37 2.63 -4.69 4.70
N ALA A 38 2.96 -5.61 5.62
CA ALA A 38 2.43 -6.97 5.58
C ALA A 38 0.91 -7.01 5.73
N VAL A 39 0.34 -6.24 6.67
CA VAL A 39 -1.11 -6.15 6.87
C VAL A 39 -1.79 -5.55 5.63
N VAL A 40 -1.28 -4.43 5.12
CA VAL A 40 -1.86 -3.77 3.93
C VAL A 40 -1.78 -4.68 2.71
N GLN A 41 -0.69 -5.42 2.53
CA GLN A 41 -0.55 -6.38 1.43
C GLN A 41 -1.61 -7.48 1.54
N GLU A 42 -1.78 -8.08 2.71
CA GLU A 42 -2.78 -9.13 2.93
C GLU A 42 -4.21 -8.62 2.71
N GLU A 43 -4.55 -7.46 3.26
CA GLU A 43 -5.85 -6.80 3.06
C GLU A 43 -6.10 -6.48 1.59
N THR A 44 -5.07 -6.01 0.87
CA THR A 44 -5.16 -5.71 -0.56
C THR A 44 -5.39 -7.00 -1.36
N MET A 45 -4.68 -8.07 -1.05
CA MET A 45 -4.86 -9.37 -1.71
C MET A 45 -6.26 -9.93 -1.45
N ALA A 46 -6.75 -9.91 -0.20
CA ALA A 46 -8.09 -10.37 0.15
C ALA A 46 -9.18 -9.52 -0.51
N TRP A 47 -8.99 -8.20 -0.57
CA TRP A 47 -9.89 -7.29 -1.28
C TRP A 47 -9.91 -7.59 -2.78
N MET A 48 -8.74 -7.79 -3.40
CA MET A 48 -8.63 -8.13 -4.81
C MET A 48 -9.28 -9.48 -5.09
N GLU A 49 -9.03 -10.49 -4.27
CA GLU A 49 -9.68 -11.78 -4.39
C GLU A 49 -11.19 -11.61 -4.34
N THR A 50 -11.73 -10.91 -3.34
CA THR A 50 -13.17 -10.64 -3.22
C THR A 50 -13.73 -9.89 -4.44
N ARG A 51 -13.03 -8.87 -4.93
CA ARG A 51 -13.45 -8.04 -6.06
C ARG A 51 -13.37 -8.76 -7.40
N LEU A 52 -12.39 -9.64 -7.58
CA LEU A 52 -12.11 -10.34 -8.82
C LEU A 52 -12.72 -11.75 -8.85
N HIS A 53 -13.17 -12.26 -7.70
CA HIS A 53 -13.81 -13.56 -7.59
C HIS A 53 -15.03 -13.64 -8.53
N GLY A 54 -15.03 -14.65 -9.40
CA GLY A 54 -16.09 -14.88 -10.38
C GLY A 54 -16.13 -13.87 -11.54
N LYS A 55 -15.19 -12.91 -11.63
CA LYS A 55 -15.11 -11.99 -12.78
C LYS A 55 -14.26 -12.60 -13.89
N ASN A 56 -14.82 -12.64 -15.11
CA ASN A 56 -14.07 -13.04 -16.30
C ASN A 56 -13.11 -11.88 -16.71
N PRO A 57 -11.81 -12.17 -16.95
CA PRO A 57 -10.85 -11.19 -17.46
C PRO A 57 -11.34 -10.39 -18.68
N GLU A 58 -12.05 -11.01 -19.62
CA GLU A 58 -12.60 -10.34 -20.81
C GLU A 58 -13.69 -9.33 -20.45
N GLN A 59 -14.52 -9.66 -19.46
CA GLN A 59 -15.57 -8.75 -18.95
C GLN A 59 -14.98 -7.57 -18.18
N LEU A 60 -13.89 -7.79 -17.45
CA LEU A 60 -13.14 -6.74 -16.77
C LEU A 60 -12.51 -5.77 -17.77
N LEU A 61 -11.89 -6.30 -18.83
CA LEU A 61 -11.31 -5.51 -19.92
C LEU A 61 -12.38 -4.71 -20.66
N ALA A 62 -13.53 -5.31 -20.98
CA ALA A 62 -14.64 -4.61 -21.62
C ALA A 62 -15.20 -3.48 -20.72
N ALA A 63 -15.38 -3.74 -19.43
CA ALA A 63 -15.83 -2.73 -18.47
C ALA A 63 -14.82 -1.57 -18.31
N PHE A 64 -13.52 -1.88 -18.34
CA PHE A 64 -12.47 -0.86 -18.32
C PHE A 64 -12.43 -0.03 -19.61
N GLY A 65 -12.59 -0.68 -20.76
CA GLY A 65 -12.73 0.00 -22.05
C GLY A 65 -13.92 0.96 -22.07
N GLN A 66 -15.10 0.51 -21.62
CA GLN A 66 -16.28 1.36 -21.49
C GLN A 66 -16.05 2.51 -20.51
N PHE A 67 -15.34 2.29 -19.40
CA PHE A 67 -14.98 3.38 -18.49
C PHE A 67 -14.12 4.44 -19.18
N LEU A 68 -13.09 4.04 -19.94
CA LEU A 68 -12.23 4.96 -20.67
C LEU A 68 -12.97 5.70 -21.79
N GLU A 69 -13.90 5.04 -22.49
CA GLU A 69 -14.74 5.68 -23.51
C GLU A 69 -15.68 6.74 -22.91
N ASN A 70 -16.14 6.53 -21.68
CA ASN A 70 -16.98 7.48 -20.94
C ASN A 70 -16.17 8.49 -20.11
N ALA A 71 -14.86 8.29 -19.96
CA ALA A 71 -13.98 9.20 -19.26
C ALA A 71 -13.84 10.46 -20.11
N LYS A 72 -14.47 11.55 -19.67
CA LYS A 72 -14.27 12.86 -20.29
C LYS A 72 -12.84 13.31 -19.99
N PRO A 73 -12.05 13.72 -21.01
CA PRO A 73 -10.80 14.42 -20.77
C PRO A 73 -11.09 15.65 -19.92
N GLY A 74 -10.60 15.66 -18.69
CA GLY A 74 -10.55 16.85 -17.87
C GLY A 74 -9.33 17.68 -18.24
N SER A 75 -9.41 18.99 -18.02
CA SER A 75 -8.21 19.83 -17.99
C SER A 75 -7.25 19.27 -16.94
N GLU A 76 -5.95 19.28 -17.22
CA GLU A 76 -4.95 18.95 -16.21
C GLU A 76 -5.14 19.90 -15.02
N PRO A 77 -5.29 19.40 -13.78
CA PRO A 77 -5.55 20.25 -12.63
C PRO A 77 -4.38 21.19 -12.40
N THR A 78 -4.69 22.44 -12.14
CA THR A 78 -3.69 23.45 -11.81
C THR A 78 -3.06 23.14 -10.45
N LEU A 79 -1.84 23.64 -10.22
CA LEU A 79 -1.15 23.48 -8.94
C LEU A 79 -1.98 23.96 -7.74
N ALA A 80 -2.83 24.97 -7.93
CA ALA A 80 -3.73 25.48 -6.90
C ALA A 80 -4.85 24.48 -6.55
N GLU A 81 -5.44 23.83 -7.56
CA GLU A 81 -6.47 22.80 -7.37
C GLU A 81 -5.90 21.54 -6.71
N ILE A 82 -4.66 21.18 -7.05
CA ILE A 82 -3.94 20.07 -6.41
C ILE A 82 -3.68 20.37 -4.93
N GLN A 83 -3.27 21.60 -4.61
CA GLN A 83 -3.02 22.00 -3.22
C GLN A 83 -4.31 22.04 -2.39
N GLN A 84 -5.42 22.46 -2.99
CA GLN A 84 -6.70 22.53 -2.30
C GLN A 84 -7.25 21.13 -1.96
N ALA A 85 -7.11 20.17 -2.87
CA ALA A 85 -7.51 18.77 -2.63
C ALA A 85 -6.64 18.03 -1.60
N GLN A 86 -5.44 18.53 -1.28
CA GLN A 86 -4.58 17.97 -0.23
C GLN A 86 -4.93 18.47 1.19
N HIS A 87 -5.83 19.45 1.30
CA HIS A 87 -6.23 20.08 2.55
C HIS A 87 -7.70 19.84 2.94
N GLU A 88 -8.43 19.03 2.16
CA GLU A 88 -9.74 18.44 2.52
C GLU A 88 -9.58 17.06 3.16
#